data_AF-A0A8S2G168-F1
#
_entry.id   AF-A0A8S2G168-F1
#
_cell.length_a   1.000
_cell.length_b   1.000
_cell.length_c   1.000
_cell.angle_alpha   90.00
_cell.angle_beta   90.00
_cell.angle_gamma   90.00
#
_symmetry.space_group_name_H-M   'P 1'
#
loop_
_entity.id
_entity.type
_entity.pdbx_description
1 polymer ?
#
loop_
_entity_poly.entity_id
_entity_poly.type
_entity_poly.pdbx_seq_one_letter_code
_entity_poly.pdbx_strand_id
1 'polypeptide(L)'
;MERGRNLKRAHYISNVSNALEFLASRKIKLVNIRPADIVDGKPIILGLVWMLILCYQIEESTLFTDDGSAGGTRGKAKEVLLEWARKKTTGIPSSETSSR
;
A
#
# COMPACT_ATOMS: atom_id res chain seq x y z
N MET A 1 -21.98 -22.30 -26.81
CA MET A 1 -21.57 -22.59 -25.41
C MET A 1 -20.11 -22.20 -25.26
N GLU A 2 -19.84 -20.98 -24.83
CA GLU A 2 -18.48 -20.57 -24.49
C GLU A 2 -18.00 -21.48 -23.36
N ARG A 3 -17.00 -22.33 -23.62
CA ARG A 3 -16.36 -23.13 -22.56
C ARG A 3 -15.72 -22.14 -21.61
N GLY A 4 -16.36 -21.91 -20.46
CA GLY A 4 -15.80 -21.09 -19.39
C GLY A 4 -14.34 -21.50 -19.18
N ARG A 5 -13.42 -20.52 -19.19
CA ARG A 5 -11.98 -20.79 -19.06
C ARG A 5 -11.76 -21.76 -17.90
N ASN A 6 -11.24 -22.95 -18.18
CA ASN A 6 -10.87 -23.90 -17.15
C ASN A 6 -9.62 -23.38 -16.42
N LEU A 7 -9.85 -22.50 -15.44
CA LEU A 7 -8.77 -21.89 -14.66
C LEU A 7 -8.18 -22.91 -13.70
N LYS A 8 -6.99 -23.41 -14.04
CA LYS A 8 -6.16 -24.30 -13.22
C LYS A 8 -5.24 -23.48 -12.31
N ARG A 9 -4.75 -24.10 -11.23
CA ARG A 9 -3.79 -23.50 -10.26
C ARG A 9 -2.61 -22.79 -10.92
N ALA A 10 -2.09 -23.35 -12.01
CA ALA A 10 -1.00 -22.73 -12.78
C ALA A 10 -1.35 -21.34 -13.37
N HIS A 11 -2.60 -21.13 -13.80
CA HIS A 11 -3.06 -19.82 -14.27
C HIS A 11 -3.10 -18.79 -13.14
N TYR A 12 -3.56 -19.19 -11.95
CA TYR A 12 -3.53 -18.31 -10.78
C TYR A 12 -2.11 -17.96 -10.37
N ILE A 13 -1.19 -18.93 -10.38
CA ILE A 13 0.24 -18.67 -10.11
C ILE A 13 0.80 -17.68 -11.12
N SER A 14 0.53 -17.88 -12.42
CA SER A 14 1.01 -16.96 -13.47
C SER A 14 0.47 -15.54 -13.28
N ASN A 15 -0.82 -15.39 -12.97
CA ASN A 15 -1.42 -14.08 -12.74
C ASN A 15 -0.78 -13.37 -11.54
N VAL A 16 -0.59 -14.11 -10.44
CA VAL A 16 0.04 -13.58 -9.24
C VAL A 16 1.51 -13.25 -9.48
N SER A 17 2.26 -14.08 -10.20
CA SER A 17 3.64 -13.78 -10.57
C SER A 17 3.76 -12.46 -11.33
N ASN A 18 2.91 -12.25 -12.34
CA ASN A 18 2.89 -11.01 -13.12
C ASN A 18 2.55 -9.79 -12.23
N ALA A 19 1.60 -9.94 -11.29
CA ALA A 19 1.26 -8.89 -10.36
C ALA A 19 2.43 -8.56 -9.41
N LEU A 20 3.13 -9.57 -8.89
CA LEU A 20 4.31 -9.36 -8.04
C LEU A 20 5.47 -8.73 -8.80
N GLU A 21 5.68 -9.09 -10.07
CA GLU A 21 6.68 -8.48 -10.93
C GLU A 21 6.39 -7.00 -11.17
N PHE A 22 5.12 -6.63 -11.38
CA PHE A 22 4.69 -5.24 -11.44
C PHE A 22 4.95 -4.48 -10.13
N LEU A 23 4.69 -5.09 -8.98
CA LEU A 23 5.00 -4.45 -7.69
C LEU A 23 6.53 -4.26 -7.50
N ALA A 24 7.33 -5.24 -7.95
CA ALA A 24 8.78 -5.14 -7.90
C ALA A 24 9.32 -4.02 -8.82
N SER A 25 8.72 -3.82 -10.00
CA SER A 25 9.09 -2.72 -10.91
C SER A 25 8.85 -1.34 -10.29
N ARG A 26 7.84 -1.23 -9.41
CA ARG A 26 7.54 -0.03 -8.61
C ARG A 26 8.39 0.10 -7.34
N LYS A 27 9.50 -0.65 -7.22
CA LYS A 27 10.42 -0.65 -6.07
C LYS A 27 9.77 -1.08 -4.75
N ILE A 28 8.68 -1.83 -4.78
CA ILE A 28 8.02 -2.36 -3.58
C ILE A 28 8.81 -3.57 -3.08
N LYS A 29 9.23 -3.55 -1.81
CA LYS A 29 9.99 -4.65 -1.20
C LYS A 29 9.05 -5.82 -0.87
N LEU A 30 9.09 -6.87 -1.68
CA LEU A 30 8.37 -8.11 -1.44
C LEU A 30 9.15 -9.02 -0.48
N VAL A 31 8.94 -8.87 0.84
CA VAL A 31 9.63 -9.70 1.84
C VAL A 31 8.85 -10.99 2.09
N ASN A 32 9.47 -12.13 1.79
CA ASN A 32 8.91 -13.47 2.03
C ASN A 32 7.55 -13.74 1.34
N ILE A 33 7.31 -13.11 0.18
CA ILE A 33 6.10 -13.32 -0.63
C ILE A 33 6.45 -14.22 -1.82
N ARG A 34 5.78 -15.37 -1.94
CA ARG A 34 5.83 -16.21 -3.15
C ARG A 34 4.45 -16.32 -3.80
N PRO A 35 4.36 -16.44 -5.13
CA PRO A 35 3.07 -16.58 -5.83
C PRO A 35 2.22 -17.74 -5.31
N ALA A 36 2.85 -18.88 -5.01
CA ALA A 36 2.16 -20.04 -4.44
C ALA A 36 1.55 -19.76 -3.07
N ASP A 37 2.23 -18.97 -2.22
CA ASP A 37 1.73 -18.63 -0.88
C ASP A 37 0.45 -17.77 -0.95
N ILE A 38 0.29 -16.98 -2.02
CA ILE A 38 -0.92 -16.19 -2.30
C ILE A 38 -2.04 -17.06 -2.85
N VAL A 39 -1.74 -17.91 -3.84
CA VAL A 39 -2.73 -18.81 -4.44
C VAL A 39 -3.28 -19.82 -3.43
N ASP A 40 -2.44 -20.26 -2.49
CA ASP A 40 -2.81 -21.20 -1.44
C ASP A 40 -3.37 -20.52 -0.17
N GLY A 41 -3.52 -19.19 -0.15
CA GLY A 41 -4.22 -18.48 0.93
C GLY A 41 -3.46 -18.40 2.26
N LYS A 42 -2.12 -18.38 2.26
CA LYS A 42 -1.34 -18.36 3.51
C LYS A 42 -1.49 -17.02 4.26
N PRO A 43 -1.40 -17.02 5.61
CA PRO A 43 -1.60 -15.82 6.43
C PRO A 43 -0.63 -14.66 6.13
N ILE A 44 0.47 -14.93 5.43
CA ILE A 44 1.45 -13.92 5.00
C ILE A 44 0.88 -12.91 3.99
N ILE A 45 -0.23 -13.23 3.32
CA ILE A 45 -0.94 -12.33 2.39
C ILE A 45 -1.39 -11.04 3.09
N LEU A 46 -1.69 -11.10 4.39
CA LEU A 46 -2.08 -9.90 5.14
C LEU A 46 -0.95 -8.86 5.17
N GLY A 47 0.30 -9.31 5.28
CA GLY A 47 1.48 -8.44 5.19
C GLY A 47 1.62 -7.81 3.80
N LEU A 48 1.27 -8.55 2.74
CA LEU A 48 1.26 -8.03 1.37
C LEU A 48 0.19 -6.96 1.16
N VAL A 49 -1.03 -7.18 1.65
CA VAL A 49 -2.13 -6.20 1.54
C VAL A 49 -1.79 -4.93 2.31
N TRP A 50 -1.23 -5.07 3.51
CA TRP A 50 -0.73 -3.94 4.30
C TRP A 50 0.33 -3.12 3.54
N MET A 51 1.32 -3.79 2.94
CA MET A 51 2.33 -3.13 2.12
C MET A 51 1.71 -2.43 0.90
N LEU A 52 0.73 -3.05 0.24
CA LEU A 52 0.04 -2.46 -0.90
C LEU A 52 -0.72 -1.18 -0.51
N ILE A 53 -1.43 -1.20 0.62
CA ILE A 53 -2.14 -0.03 1.16
C ILE A 53 -1.15 1.11 1.43
N LEU A 54 -0.03 0.81 2.10
CA LEU A 54 1.00 1.81 2.38
C LEU A 54 1.64 2.37 1.11
N CYS A 55 1.90 1.52 0.11
CA CYS A 55 2.49 1.95 -1.16
C CYS A 55 1.58 2.93 -1.89
N TYR A 56 0.27 2.69 -1.95
CA TYR A 56 -0.65 3.60 -2.65
C TYR A 56 -0.84 4.93 -1.92
N GLN A 57 -0.87 4.95 -0.58
CA GLN A 57 -0.90 6.19 0.19
C GLN A 57 0.37 7.03 -0.01
N ILE A 58 1.53 6.38 -0.14
CA ILE A 58 2.81 7.06 -0.39
C ILE A 58 2.91 7.49 -1.85
N GLU A 59 2.45 6.70 -2.81
CA GLU A 59 2.52 7.06 -4.24
C GLU A 59 1.59 8.21 -4.62
N GLU A 60 0.39 8.25 -4.06
CA GLU A 60 -0.47 9.43 -4.16
C GLU A 60 0.27 10.66 -3.62
N SER A 61 1.02 10.51 -2.51
CA SER A 61 1.85 11.59 -1.96
C SER A 61 3.08 11.94 -2.83
N THR A 62 3.69 11.00 -3.53
CA THR A 62 4.86 11.25 -4.41
C THR A 62 4.48 11.80 -5.78
N LEU A 63 3.29 11.46 -6.32
CA LEU A 63 2.81 12.01 -7.60
C LEU A 63 2.58 13.53 -7.54
N PHE A 64 2.45 14.10 -6.33
CA PHE A 64 2.42 15.55 -6.13
C PHE A 64 3.81 16.21 -6.14
N THR A 65 4.91 15.45 -6.23
CA THR A 65 6.27 16.01 -6.25
C THR A 65 7.14 15.27 -7.25
N ASP A 66 7.27 15.88 -8.42
CA ASP A 66 8.18 15.51 -9.51
C ASP A 66 9.64 15.80 -9.13
N ASP A 67 10.19 15.12 -8.12
CA ASP A 67 11.64 15.13 -7.87
C ASP A 67 12.15 13.81 -7.27
N GLY A 68 13.00 13.11 -8.04
CA GLY A 68 13.46 11.75 -7.81
C GLY A 68 14.39 11.54 -6.61
N SER A 69 13.94 11.84 -5.39
CA SER A 69 14.68 11.57 -4.15
C SER A 69 14.03 10.44 -3.35
N ALA A 70 14.55 9.22 -3.54
CA ALA A 70 14.05 7.96 -2.97
C ALA A 70 14.19 7.81 -1.43
N GLY A 71 14.39 8.90 -0.69
CA GLY A 71 14.56 8.91 0.77
C GLY A 71 13.79 10.01 1.53
N GLY A 72 13.04 10.89 0.87
CA GLY A 72 12.53 12.13 1.49
C GLY A 72 11.04 12.19 1.86
N THR A 73 10.19 11.29 1.37
CA THR A 73 8.75 11.61 1.25
C THR A 73 7.88 11.24 2.46
N ARG A 74 8.25 10.23 3.26
CA ARG A 74 7.49 9.85 4.47
C ARG A 74 7.47 10.98 5.51
N GLY A 75 8.56 11.76 5.61
CA GLY A 75 8.63 12.95 6.45
C GLY A 75 7.69 14.04 5.96
N LYS A 76 7.69 14.30 4.65
CA LYS A 76 6.91 15.37 4.00
C LYS A 76 5.40 15.12 4.04
N ALA A 77 4.95 13.89 3.75
CA ALA A 77 3.53 13.54 3.84
C ALA A 77 3.01 13.61 5.28
N LYS A 78 3.82 13.16 6.26
CA LYS A 78 3.49 13.30 7.70
C LYS A 78 3.36 14.76 8.08
N GLU A 79 4.25 15.62 7.61
CA GLU A 79 4.23 17.06 7.90
C GLU A 79 3.01 17.77 7.29
N VAL A 80 2.67 17.48 6.03
CA VAL A 80 1.45 18.01 5.38
C VAL A 80 0.18 17.55 6.10
N LEU A 81 0.12 16.28 6.52
CA LEU A 81 -1.01 15.76 7.28
C LEU A 81 -1.09 16.41 8.67
N LEU A 82 0.04 16.61 9.35
CA LEU A 82 0.09 17.31 10.63
C LEU A 82 -0.36 18.76 10.49
N GLU A 83 0.01 19.43 9.40
CA GLU A 83 -0.39 20.81 9.15
C GLU A 83 -1.89 20.91 8.82
N TRP A 84 -2.42 19.98 8.00
CA TRP A 84 -3.85 19.86 7.75
C TRP A 84 -4.63 19.60 9.03
N ALA A 85 -4.15 18.66 9.86
CA ALA A 85 -4.77 18.33 11.13
C ALA A 85 -4.78 19.56 12.05
N ARG A 86 -3.63 20.24 12.20
CA ARG A 86 -3.51 21.47 13.01
C ARG A 86 -4.47 22.55 12.53
N LYS A 87 -4.58 22.76 11.22
CA LYS A 87 -5.50 23.71 10.58
C LYS A 87 -6.97 23.37 10.81
N LYS A 88 -7.31 22.07 10.90
CA LYS A 88 -8.67 21.61 11.19
C LYS A 88 -9.00 21.62 12.69
N THR A 89 -8.00 21.53 13.57
CA THR A 89 -8.18 21.54 15.03
C THR A 89 -8.04 22.91 15.69
N THR A 90 -7.75 24.00 14.95
CA THR A 90 -7.67 25.36 15.52
C THR A 90 -8.97 25.84 16.17
N GLY A 91 -10.09 25.17 15.91
CA GLY A 91 -11.40 25.46 16.52
C GLY A 91 -11.80 24.54 17.67
N ILE A 92 -10.97 23.57 18.07
CA ILE A 92 -11.27 22.68 19.21
C ILE A 92 -10.59 23.27 20.46
N PRO A 93 -11.35 23.84 21.42
CA PRO A 93 -10.78 24.32 22.67
C PRO A 93 -10.15 23.16 23.45
N SER A 94 -8.93 23.36 23.94
CA SER A 94 -8.10 22.35 24.60
C SER A 94 -8.66 21.81 25.93
N SER A 95 -9.85 22.25 26.35
CA SER A 95 -10.45 21.96 27.65
C SER A 95 -11.19 20.61 27.74
N GLU A 96 -11.39 19.87 26.66
CA GLU A 96 -12.14 18.59 26.68
C GLU A 96 -11.28 17.32 26.65
N THR A 97 -9.95 17.41 26.71
CA THR A 97 -9.08 16.21 26.70
C THR A 97 -8.62 15.74 28.08
N SER A 98 -9.12 16.34 29.16
CA SER A 98 -8.84 15.93 30.54
C SER A 98 -10.11 15.61 31.34
N SER A 99 -11.01 14.83 30.78
CA SER A 99 -12.00 14.05 31.56
C SER A 99 -12.65 13.00 30.67
N ARG A 100 -12.01 11.85 30.51
CA ARG A 100 -12.64 10.52 30.56
C ARG A 100 -11.61 9.41 30.52
#